data_AF-A0A011WV53-F1
#
_entry.id   AF-A0A011WV53-F1
#
_cell.length_a   1.000
_cell.length_b   1.000
_cell.length_c   1.000
_cell.angle_alpha   90.00
_cell.angle_beta   90.00
_cell.angle_gamma   90.00
#
_symmetry.space_group_name_H-M   'P 1'
#
loop_
_entity.id
_entity.type
_entity.pdbx_description
1 polymer ?
#
loop_
_entity_poly.entity_id
_entity_poly.type
_entity_poly.pdbx_seq_one_letter_code
_entity_poly.pdbx_strand_id
1 'polypeptide(L)'
;MELSRKQINELITGVLLSAEISSSSPELRHFVSVRGYIETERGKDVLDNYINESKLETTVFFIMDYEVPKEYIENDWEIPDNKIMNGIFMEGIVGIENVQKELKKHIPDLSLLKTHWKCAAPLG
;
A
#
# COMPACT_ATOMS: atom_id res chain seq x y z
N MET A 1 -11.49 -9.44 8.28
CA MET A 1 -11.65 -9.91 6.89
C MET A 1 -10.27 -10.21 6.28
N GLU A 2 -10.23 -11.03 5.23
CA GLU A 2 -9.01 -11.35 4.47
C GLU A 2 -9.03 -10.62 3.11
N LEU A 3 -7.89 -10.56 2.44
CA LEU A 3 -7.79 -10.07 1.07
C LEU A 3 -8.61 -10.97 0.15
N SER A 4 -9.40 -10.33 -0.71
CA SER A 4 -10.11 -11.01 -1.78
C SER A 4 -9.13 -11.56 -2.84
N ARG A 5 -9.56 -12.58 -3.60
CA ARG A 5 -8.77 -13.11 -4.72
C ARG A 5 -8.36 -12.03 -5.73
N LYS A 6 -9.22 -11.04 -5.95
CA LYS A 6 -8.93 -9.90 -6.82
C LYS A 6 -7.76 -9.07 -6.28
N GLN A 7 -7.82 -8.66 -5.01
CA GLN A 7 -6.75 -7.88 -4.37
C GLN A 7 -5.43 -8.66 -4.37
N ILE A 8 -5.48 -9.96 -4.09
CA ILE A 8 -4.30 -10.84 -4.15
C ILE A 8 -3.68 -10.81 -5.57
N ASN A 9 -4.49 -11.02 -6.61
CA ASN A 9 -4.03 -11.00 -7.99
C ASN A 9 -3.43 -9.63 -8.38
N GLU A 10 -4.06 -8.53 -7.97
CA GLU A 10 -3.56 -7.18 -8.17
C GLU A 10 -2.17 -7.01 -7.51
N LEU A 11 -2.02 -7.43 -6.25
CA LEU A 11 -0.77 -7.31 -5.51
C LEU A 11 0.38 -8.13 -6.12
N ILE A 12 0.14 -9.38 -6.51
CA ILE A 12 1.18 -10.24 -7.11
C ILE A 12 1.50 -9.88 -8.58
N THR A 13 0.76 -8.94 -9.16
CA THR A 13 1.04 -8.36 -10.49
C THR A 13 1.57 -6.93 -10.39
N GLY A 14 1.95 -6.49 -9.18
CA GLY A 14 2.60 -5.19 -8.95
C GLY A 14 1.65 -4.01 -8.86
N VAL A 15 0.33 -4.24 -8.83
CA VAL A 15 -0.65 -3.17 -8.68
C VAL A 15 -0.60 -2.63 -7.26
N LEU A 16 -0.42 -1.32 -7.13
CA LEU A 16 -0.51 -0.61 -5.87
C LEU A 16 -1.98 -0.55 -5.40
N LEU A 17 -2.23 -1.04 -4.19
CA LEU A 17 -3.50 -0.89 -3.51
C LEU A 17 -3.38 0.13 -2.38
N SER A 18 -4.42 0.91 -2.15
CA SER A 18 -4.49 1.90 -1.07
C SER A 18 -5.86 1.86 -0.41
N ALA A 19 -5.91 2.23 0.87
CA ALA A 19 -7.11 2.47 1.64
C ALA A 19 -6.95 3.83 2.35
N GLU A 20 -8.03 4.59 2.42
CA GLU A 20 -8.11 5.73 3.32
C GLU A 20 -8.84 5.29 4.59
N ILE A 21 -8.24 5.59 5.75
CA ILE A 21 -8.78 5.23 7.06
C ILE A 21 -8.89 6.46 7.96
N SER A 22 -9.38 6.28 9.18
CA SER A 22 -9.52 7.37 10.15
C SER A 22 -8.15 7.97 10.48
N SER A 23 -8.07 9.30 10.37
CA SER A 23 -6.88 10.05 10.74
C SER A 23 -6.84 10.41 12.23
N SER A 24 -5.66 10.77 12.70
CA SER A 24 -5.38 11.27 14.04
C SER A 24 -5.95 12.66 14.29
N SER A 25 -6.22 13.43 13.22
CA SER A 25 -6.72 14.80 13.28
C SER A 25 -7.66 15.09 12.09
N PRO A 26 -8.72 15.90 12.28
CA PRO A 26 -9.61 16.31 11.21
C PRO A 26 -8.92 17.10 10.10
N GLU A 27 -7.73 17.65 10.30
CA GLU A 27 -6.97 18.37 9.26
C GLU A 27 -6.08 17.44 8.41
N LEU A 28 -6.04 16.15 8.76
CA LEU A 28 -5.20 15.14 8.11
C LEU A 28 -6.07 14.12 7.37
N ARG A 29 -5.48 13.48 6.35
CA ARG A 29 -5.99 12.26 5.71
C ARG A 29 -4.98 11.16 5.90
N HIS A 30 -5.47 9.97 6.22
CA HIS A 30 -4.65 8.83 6.58
C HIS A 30 -4.80 7.76 5.51
N PHE A 31 -3.68 7.36 4.90
CA PHE A 31 -3.63 6.34 3.88
C PHE A 31 -2.75 5.18 4.32
N VAL A 32 -3.22 3.98 4.02
CA VAL A 32 -2.41 2.77 4.06
C VAL A 32 -2.34 2.20 2.64
N SER A 33 -1.14 2.03 2.12
CA SER A 33 -0.86 1.56 0.77
C SER A 33 0.07 0.36 0.77
N VAL A 34 -0.08 -0.52 -0.21
CA VAL A 34 0.73 -1.74 -0.33
C VAL A 34 0.96 -2.11 -1.79
N ARG A 35 2.21 -2.45 -2.13
CA ARG A 35 2.59 -2.99 -3.45
C ARG A 35 3.53 -4.18 -3.32
N GLY A 36 3.41 -5.10 -4.26
CA GLY A 36 4.41 -6.14 -4.49
C GLY A 36 5.59 -5.62 -5.31
N TYR A 37 6.77 -6.19 -5.08
CA TYR A 37 7.99 -5.94 -5.83
C TYR A 37 8.88 -7.19 -5.85
N ILE A 38 9.90 -7.18 -6.71
CA ILE A 38 10.95 -8.20 -6.77
C ILE A 38 12.26 -7.60 -6.26
N GLU A 39 12.97 -8.32 -5.41
CA GLU A 39 14.36 -7.97 -5.06
C GLU A 39 15.32 -8.58 -6.09
N THR A 40 16.15 -7.72 -6.66
CA THR A 40 17.20 -8.09 -7.61
C THR A 40 18.56 -7.59 -7.11
N GLU A 41 19.65 -8.09 -7.68
CA GLU A 41 21.00 -7.57 -7.38
C GLU A 41 21.15 -6.06 -7.68
N ARG A 42 20.27 -5.48 -8.50
CA ARG A 42 20.27 -4.06 -8.89
C ARG A 42 19.32 -3.20 -8.04
N GLY A 43 18.65 -3.80 -7.04
CA GLY A 43 17.63 -3.16 -6.22
C GLY A 43 16.23 -3.72 -6.47
N LYS A 44 15.21 -2.90 -6.25
CA LYS A 44 13.79 -3.29 -6.35
C LYS A 44 13.30 -3.11 -7.77
N ASP A 45 12.65 -4.14 -8.32
CA ASP A 45 12.03 -4.10 -9.65
C ASP A 45 10.52 -4.35 -9.58
N VAL A 46 9.82 -4.00 -10.66
CA VAL A 46 8.38 -4.20 -10.81
C VAL A 46 8.10 -5.67 -11.10
N LEU A 47 7.02 -6.20 -10.51
CA LEU A 47 6.53 -7.54 -10.82
C LEU A 47 6.08 -7.61 -12.28
N ASP A 48 6.29 -8.76 -12.93
CA ASP A 48 5.61 -9.05 -14.18
C ASP A 48 4.08 -9.14 -13.95
N ASN A 49 3.31 -8.92 -15.02
CA ASN A 49 1.85 -8.88 -14.97
C ASN A 49 1.18 -10.27 -15.06
N TYR A 50 1.94 -11.36 -14.94
CA TYR A 50 1.40 -12.72 -14.97
C TYR A 50 1.01 -13.18 -13.57
N ILE A 51 -0.16 -13.82 -13.47
CA ILE A 51 -0.64 -14.46 -12.26
C ILE A 51 -0.05 -15.87 -12.19
N ASN A 52 0.68 -16.16 -11.11
CA ASN A 52 1.29 -17.48 -10.86
C ASN A 52 1.17 -17.81 -9.36
N GLU A 53 0.80 -19.04 -9.02
CA GLU A 53 0.63 -19.47 -7.63
C GLU A 53 1.91 -19.35 -6.80
N SER A 54 3.08 -19.58 -7.41
CA SER A 54 4.37 -19.41 -6.73
C SER A 54 4.60 -17.97 -6.22
N LYS A 55 3.98 -16.97 -6.86
CA LYS A 55 4.07 -15.57 -6.42
C LYS A 55 3.34 -15.31 -5.11
N LEU A 56 2.39 -16.16 -4.72
CA LEU A 56 1.70 -16.03 -3.43
C LEU A 56 2.66 -16.17 -2.26
N GLU A 57 3.73 -16.95 -2.43
CA GLU A 57 4.71 -17.23 -1.39
C GLU A 57 6.01 -16.44 -1.56
N THR A 58 6.35 -16.04 -2.78
CA THR A 58 7.66 -15.45 -3.11
C THR A 58 7.65 -13.94 -3.30
N THR A 59 6.49 -13.33 -3.56
CA THR A 59 6.41 -11.87 -3.75
C THR A 59 6.82 -11.14 -2.48
N VAL A 60 7.65 -10.11 -2.62
CA VAL A 60 8.04 -9.22 -1.53
C VAL A 60 7.14 -7.99 -1.55
N PHE A 61 6.74 -7.49 -0.38
CA PHE A 61 5.78 -6.40 -0.25
C PHE A 61 6.36 -5.20 0.50
N PHE A 62 5.92 -4.02 0.04
CA PHE A 62 6.16 -2.74 0.67
C PHE A 62 4.84 -2.15 1.14
N ILE A 63 4.76 -1.75 2.41
CA ILE A 63 3.60 -1.09 3.02
C ILE A 63 4.00 0.34 3.41
N MET A 64 3.10 1.29 3.11
CA MET A 64 3.17 2.68 3.52
C MET A 64 1.93 2.98 4.37
N ASP A 65 2.11 3.38 5.62
CA ASP A 65 1.06 3.90 6.49
C ASP A 65 1.46 5.33 6.83
N TYR A 66 0.63 6.31 6.45
CA TYR A 66 0.99 7.70 6.58
C TYR A 66 -0.21 8.64 6.60
N GLU A 67 0.01 9.82 7.17
CA GLU A 67 -0.94 10.91 7.15
C GLU A 67 -0.39 12.12 6.40
N VAL A 68 -1.27 12.86 5.75
CA VAL A 68 -0.93 14.11 5.06
C VAL A 68 -1.97 15.19 5.33
N PRO A 69 -1.61 16.48 5.33
CA PRO A 69 -2.58 17.55 5.47
C PRO A 69 -3.56 17.58 4.29
N LYS A 70 -4.84 17.76 4.61
CA LYS A 70 -5.94 17.82 3.62
C LYS A 70 -5.73 18.86 2.54
N GLU A 71 -5.21 20.02 2.93
CA GLU A 71 -4.96 21.15 2.04
C GLU A 71 -4.13 20.77 0.81
N TYR A 72 -3.17 19.84 0.93
CA TYR A 72 -2.36 19.45 -0.22
C TYR A 72 -3.16 18.64 -1.23
N ILE A 73 -4.06 17.78 -0.75
CA ILE A 73 -4.89 16.96 -1.64
C ILE A 73 -6.03 17.79 -2.23
N GLU A 74 -6.63 18.70 -1.46
CA GLU A 74 -7.73 19.55 -1.92
C GLU A 74 -7.30 20.59 -2.96
N ASN A 75 -6.03 21.00 -2.93
CA ASN A 75 -5.47 21.96 -3.88
C ASN A 75 -4.58 21.31 -4.96
N ASP A 76 -4.54 19.97 -5.05
CA ASP A 76 -3.66 19.23 -5.97
C ASP A 76 -2.18 19.66 -5.88
N TRP A 77 -1.69 19.93 -4.68
CA TRP A 77 -0.31 20.31 -4.44
C TRP A 77 0.59 19.10 -4.25
N GLU A 78 1.84 19.24 -4.69
CA GLU A 78 2.89 18.29 -4.38
C GLU A 78 3.16 18.27 -2.87
N ILE A 79 3.21 17.07 -2.29
CA ILE A 79 3.42 16.88 -0.86
C ILE A 79 4.92 16.67 -0.63
N PRO A 80 5.62 17.62 0.01
CA PRO A 80 7.02 17.42 0.33
C PRO A 80 7.17 16.41 1.48
N ASP A 81 8.27 15.66 1.49
CA ASP A 81 8.52 14.60 2.47
C ASP A 81 8.36 15.05 3.93
N ASN A 82 8.72 16.31 4.23
CA ASN A 82 8.60 16.89 5.57
C ASN A 82 7.15 17.19 6.01
N LYS A 83 6.17 16.97 5.13
CA LYS A 83 4.73 17.07 5.42
C LYS A 83 4.06 15.72 5.60
N ILE A 84 4.78 14.62 5.39
CA ILE A 84 4.31 13.29 5.74
C ILE A 84 4.34 13.15 7.25
N MET A 85 3.17 12.93 7.84
CA MET A 85 2.96 12.80 9.28
C MET A 85 2.75 11.33 9.64
N ASN A 86 3.21 10.91 10.82
CA ASN A 86 3.04 9.54 11.33
C ASN A 86 3.47 8.44 10.34
N GLY A 87 4.43 8.74 9.45
CA GLY A 87 4.84 7.84 8.37
C GLY A 87 5.56 6.59 8.87
N ILE A 88 4.98 5.42 8.59
CA ILE A 88 5.54 4.09 8.83
C ILE A 88 5.71 3.42 7.45
N PHE A 89 6.95 3.11 7.11
CA PHE A 89 7.33 2.48 5.86
C PHE A 89 7.98 1.13 6.15
N MET A 90 7.37 0.04 5.67
CA MET A 90 7.83 -1.32 5.93
C MET A 90 8.09 -2.05 4.62
N GLU A 91 9.25 -2.67 4.52
CA GLU A 91 9.70 -3.40 3.33
C GLU A 91 10.18 -4.81 3.71
N GLY A 92 10.40 -5.66 2.71
CA GLY A 92 10.93 -7.01 2.91
C GLY A 92 9.90 -8.04 3.41
N ILE A 93 8.59 -7.73 3.35
CA ILE A 93 7.55 -8.67 3.80
C ILE A 93 7.31 -9.71 2.70
N VAL A 94 7.67 -10.97 2.95
CA VAL A 94 7.59 -12.04 1.94
C VAL A 94 6.28 -12.81 2.05
N GLY A 95 5.53 -12.89 0.95
CA GLY A 95 4.34 -13.73 0.80
C GLY A 95 3.03 -13.09 1.25
N ILE A 96 1.94 -13.48 0.59
CA ILE A 96 0.58 -12.93 0.77
C ILE A 96 0.06 -13.16 2.19
N GLU A 97 0.36 -14.30 2.81
CA GLU A 97 -0.09 -14.57 4.17
C GLU A 97 0.54 -13.59 5.17
N ASN A 98 1.83 -13.30 5.02
CA ASN A 98 2.55 -12.41 5.93
C ASN A 98 2.16 -10.95 5.73
N VAL A 99 2.06 -10.47 4.47
CA VAL A 99 1.60 -9.10 4.22
C VAL A 99 0.17 -8.89 4.70
N GLN A 100 -0.70 -9.90 4.60
CA GLN A 100 -2.05 -9.84 5.13
C GLN A 100 -2.06 -9.73 6.66
N LYS A 101 -1.20 -10.48 7.36
CA LYS A 101 -1.06 -10.37 8.83
C LYS A 101 -0.56 -8.98 9.22
N GLU A 102 0.39 -8.42 8.47
CA GLU A 102 0.91 -7.09 8.74
C GLU A 102 -0.15 -6.01 8.50
N LEU A 103 -0.82 -6.02 7.34
CA LEU A 103 -1.86 -5.05 6.99
C LEU A 103 -2.99 -4.98 8.03
N LYS A 104 -3.34 -6.10 8.67
CA LYS A 104 -4.37 -6.13 9.74
C LYS A 104 -3.99 -5.32 10.99
N LYS A 105 -2.72 -4.96 11.16
CA LYS A 105 -2.26 -4.07 12.25
C LYS A 105 -2.51 -2.59 11.93
N HIS A 106 -2.60 -2.25 10.65
CA HIS A 106 -2.71 -0.87 10.14
C HIS A 106 -4.14 -0.55 9.66
N ILE A 107 -4.81 -1.54 9.08
CA ILE A 107 -6.13 -1.39 8.46
C ILE A 107 -7.13 -2.29 9.21
N PRO A 108 -8.22 -1.71 9.77
CA PRO A 108 -9.23 -2.49 10.50
C PRO A 108 -10.00 -3.44 9.57
N ASP A 109 -10.21 -3.04 8.32
CA ASP A 109 -10.87 -3.86 7.29
C ASP A 109 -10.13 -3.81 5.95
N LEU A 110 -9.57 -4.96 5.55
CA LEU A 110 -8.85 -5.12 4.28
C LEU A 110 -9.75 -4.97 3.05
N SER A 111 -11.08 -5.01 3.20
CA SER A 111 -12.01 -4.75 2.08
C SER A 111 -11.92 -3.31 1.56
N LEU A 112 -11.39 -2.39 2.38
CA LEU A 112 -11.18 -0.98 2.02
C LEU A 112 -10.05 -0.78 1.00
N LEU A 113 -9.14 -1.75 0.87
CA LEU A 113 -8.05 -1.69 -0.10
C LEU A 113 -8.61 -1.76 -1.52
N LYS A 114 -8.36 -0.71 -2.28
CA LYS A 114 -8.72 -0.60 -3.70
C LYS A 114 -7.51 -0.14 -4.49
N THR A 115 -7.56 -0.29 -5.81
CA THR A 115 -6.50 0.18 -6.70
C THR A 115 -6.18 1.65 -6.41
N HIS A 116 -4.89 2.01 -6.31
CA HIS A 116 -4.43 3.32 -5.86
C HIS A 116 -5.13 4.51 -6.54
N TRP A 117 -5.30 4.46 -7.87
CA TRP A 117 -5.98 5.53 -8.64
C TRP A 117 -7.46 5.75 -8.28
N LYS A 118 -8.08 4.82 -7.53
CA LYS A 118 -9.43 4.96 -6.96
C LYS A 118 -9.44 5.59 -5.57
N CYS A 119 -8.26 5.82 -5.00
CA CYS A 119 -8.02 6.59 -3.80
C CYS A 119 -7.46 7.96 -4.19
N ALA A 120 -7.69 8.97 -3.38
CA ALA A 120 -6.94 10.22 -3.46
C ALA A 120 -5.62 10.12 -2.67
N ALA A 121 -5.04 8.91 -2.61
CA ALA A 121 -3.79 8.66 -1.92
C ALA A 121 -2.67 9.33 -2.74
N PRO A 122 -1.85 10.20 -2.15
CA PRO A 122 -0.91 11.02 -2.91
C PRO A 122 0.44 10.34 -3.19
N LEU A 123 0.78 9.27 -2.46
CA LEU A 123 2.06 8.56 -2.60
C LEU A 123 1.84 7.19 -3.26
N GLY A 124 2.55 6.91 -4.36
CA GLY A 124 2.48 5.63 -5.08
C GLY A 124 3.73 5.25 -5.87
#